data_AF-A0A849H024-F1
#
_entry.id   AF-A0A849H024-F1
#
_cell.length_a   1.000
_cell.length_b   1.000
_cell.length_c   1.000
_cell.angle_alpha   90.00
_cell.angle_beta   90.00
_cell.angle_gamma   90.00
#
_symmetry.space_group_name_H-M   'P 1'
#
loop_
_entity.id
_entity.type
_entity.pdbx_description
1 polymer ?
#
loop_
_entity_poly.entity_id
_entity_poly.type
_entity_poly.pdbx_seq_one_letter_code
_entity_poly.pdbx_strand_id
1 'polypeptide(L)' 'MKRGEIWTIAGGGDYTGKPRPAVIIQDDSFDATTSITLCAFTTDT' A
#
# COMPACT_ATOMS: atom_id res chain seq x y z
N MET A 1 -2.17 -8.49 7.88
CA MET A 1 -1.41 -7.86 6.77
C MET A 1 0.03 -8.22 7.03
N LYS A 2 0.76 -8.76 6.05
CA LYS A 2 2.15 -9.15 6.26
C LYS A 2 3.09 -8.27 5.46
N ARG A 3 4.23 -7.94 6.05
CA ARG A 3 5.32 -7.28 5.34
C ARG A 3 5.71 -8.09 4.10
N GLY A 4 5.78 -7.42 2.95
CA GLY A 4 6.09 -8.03 1.66
C GLY A 4 4.88 -8.49 0.85
N GLU A 5 3.66 -8.45 1.40
CA GLU A 5 2.46 -8.65 0.59
C GLU A 5 2.29 -7.53 -0.45
N ILE A 6 1.86 -7.87 -1.66
CA ILE A 6 1.53 -6.91 -2.72
C ILE A 6 0.01 -6.81 -2.81
N TRP A 7 -0.50 -5.60 -2.63
CA TRP A 7 -1.93 -5.31 -2.62
C TRP A 7 -2.29 -4.33 -3.73
N THR A 8 -3.49 -4.48 -4.30
CA THR A 8 -4.07 -3.44 -5.18
C THR A 8 -4.69 -2.37 -4.31
N ILE A 9 -4.18 -1.15 -4.40
CA ILE A 9 -4.70 -0.01 -3.66
C ILE A 9 -5.74 0.71 -4.53
N ALA A 10 -6.98 0.70 -4.04
CA ALA A 10 -8.11 1.42 -4.61
C ALA A 10 -8.73 2.31 -3.51
N GLY A 11 -8.01 3.35 -3.09
CA GLY A 11 -8.54 4.35 -2.16
C GLY A 11 -9.53 5.30 -2.85
N GLY A 12 -10.24 6.14 -2.07
CA GLY A 12 -10.92 7.33 -2.59
C GLY A 12 -10.15 8.61 -2.23
N GLY A 13 -9.94 9.51 -3.20
CA GLY A 13 -9.18 10.77 -3.05
C GLY A 13 -8.39 11.21 -4.30
N ASP A 14 -7.65 12.32 -4.25
CA ASP A 14 -7.03 12.94 -5.45
C ASP A 14 -5.93 12.11 -6.13
N TYR A 15 -5.46 11.03 -5.50
CA TYR A 15 -4.47 10.08 -6.03
C TYR A 15 -5.10 8.79 -6.61
N THR A 16 -6.42 8.75 -6.80
CA THR A 16 -7.18 7.48 -6.90
C THR A 16 -7.81 7.16 -8.26
N GLY A 17 -7.45 7.89 -9.32
CA GLY A 17 -8.05 7.66 -10.65
C GLY A 17 -7.79 6.26 -11.24
N LYS A 18 -6.75 5.54 -10.80
CA LYS A 18 -6.43 4.18 -11.26
C LYS A 18 -5.93 3.32 -10.09
N PRO A 19 -6.52 2.14 -9.83
CA PRO A 19 -5.96 1.21 -8.87
C PRO A 19 -4.52 0.85 -9.23
N ARG A 20 -3.61 0.94 -8.26
CA ARG A 20 -2.18 0.64 -8.46
C ARG A 20 -1.70 -0.38 -7.44
N PRO A 21 -0.77 -1.26 -7.82
CA PRO A 21 -0.17 -2.18 -6.87
C PRO A 21 0.77 -1.42 -5.91
N ALA A 22 0.84 -1.88 -4.68
CA ALA A 22 1.77 -1.41 -3.66
C ALA A 22 2.25 -2.58 -2.81
N VAL A 23 3.47 -2.50 -2.28
CA VAL A 23 3.98 -3.46 -1.30
C VAL A 23 3.78 -2.94 0.11
N ILE A 24 3.36 -3.82 1.01
CA ILE A 24 3.30 -3.54 2.44
C ILE A 24 4.72 -3.56 3.01
N ILE A 25 5.15 -2.45 3.59
CA ILE A 25 6.49 -2.32 4.20
C ILE A 25 6.47 -2.17 5.72
N GLN A 26 5.29 -2.02 6.31
CA GLN A 26 5.09 -1.94 7.75
C GLN A 26 5.65 -3.16 8.47
N ASP A 27 6.32 -2.91 9.60
CA ASP A 27 6.76 -3.96 10.52
C ASP A 27 5.58 -4.45 11.37
N ASP A 28 5.62 -5.73 11.75
CA ASP A 28 4.57 -6.35 12.55
C ASP A 28 4.43 -5.70 13.95
N SER A 29 5.46 -5.00 14.45
CA SER A 29 5.38 -4.23 15.70
C SER A 29 4.34 -3.09 15.68
N PHE A 30 3.80 -2.75 14.51
CA PHE A 30 2.80 -1.71 14.32
C PHE A 30 1.42 -2.26 13.95
N ASP A 31 1.14 -3.55 14.15
CA ASP A 31 -0.16 -4.17 13.79
C ASP A 31 -1.39 -3.54 14.49
N ALA A 32 -1.19 -2.88 15.64
CA ALA A 32 -2.23 -2.16 16.36
C ALA A 32 -2.68 -0.83 15.69
N THR A 33 -2.01 -0.37 14.64
CA THR A 33 -2.40 0.87 13.94
C THR A 33 -3.59 0.66 13.03
N THR A 34 -4.48 1.67 12.94
CA THR A 34 -5.59 1.68 11.97
C THR A 34 -5.18 2.15 10.58
N SER A 35 -3.88 2.41 10.38
CA SER A 35 -3.25 2.75 9.12
C SER A 35 -2.18 1.71 8.75
N ILE A 36 -1.75 1.70 7.49
CA ILE A 36 -0.69 0.84 6.99
C ILE A 36 0.37 1.66 6.24
N THR A 37 1.63 1.32 6.46
CA THR A 37 2.75 1.86 5.68
C THR A 37 2.98 0.99 4.43
N LEU A 38 2.89 1.61 3.24
CA LEU A 38 3.06 0.95 1.95
C LEU A 38 3.98 1.75 1.01
N CYS A 39 4.56 1.07 0.02
CA CYS A 39 5.29 1.70 -1.10
C CYS A 39 4.50 1.46 -2.39
N ALA A 40 4.03 2.54 -3.01
CA ALA A 40 3.27 2.47 -4.26
C ALA A 40 4.19 2.15 -5.45
N PHE A 41 3.72 1.28 -6.34
CA PHE A 41 4.42 1.00 -7.59
C PHE A 41 3.93 1.91 -8.72
N THR A 42 4.87 2.28 -9.59
CA THR A 42 4.61 2.94 -10.86
C THR A 42 5.34 2.19 -11.97
N THR A 43 4.99 2.46 -13.22
CA THR A 43 5.76 1.95 -14.37
C THR A 43 7.07 2.72 -14.49
N ASP A 44 8.10 2.04 -15.00
CA ASP A 44 9.45 2.59 -15.23
C ASP A 44 9.53 3.50 -16.46
N THR A 45 8.47 3.55 -17.27
CA THR A 45 8.33 4.39 -18.46
C THR A 45 6.86 4.63 -18.75
#